data_AF-A0A2V1B3C5-F1
#
_entry.id   AF-A0A2V1B3C5-F1
#
_cell.length_a   1.000
_cell.length_b   1.000
_cell.length_c   1.000
_cell.angle_alpha   90.00
_cell.angle_beta   90.00
_cell.angle_gamma   90.00
#
_symmetry.space_group_name_H-M   'P 1'
#
loop_
_entity.id
_entity.type
_entity.pdbx_description
1 polymer ?
#
loop_
_entity_poly.entity_id
_entity_poly.type
_entity_poly.pdbx_seq_one_letter_code
_entity_poly.pdbx_strand_id
1 'polypeptide(L)'
;VRQYLTIEEELQIRQQFHSTWRWNKQVMWSGIPRKYAQDWADKRDMATLTTAMGPLMTPEHPLCLRRHKSSVGWSKYIKGASAVFAWHILRGERVIVLSPPPPERFHPSGQTNYQAIEEPILKEEKEGGARLRLEMVHPIVEGAEDFIYQMWPVDQTNTW
;
A
#
# COMPACT_ATOMS: atom_id res chain seq x y z
N VAL A 1 9.04 6.59 -10.36
CA VAL A 1 7.78 6.30 -11.09
C VAL A 1 7.99 6.15 -12.59
N ARG A 2 8.65 7.10 -13.29
CA ARG A 2 8.88 7.07 -14.76
C ARG A 2 9.62 5.85 -15.32
N GLN A 3 10.40 5.15 -14.49
CA GLN A 3 11.02 3.88 -14.87
C GLN A 3 10.04 2.70 -14.98
N TYR A 4 8.80 2.87 -14.48
CA TYR A 4 7.77 1.84 -14.40
C TYR A 4 6.54 2.13 -15.27
N LEU A 5 6.16 3.41 -15.38
CA LEU A 5 4.94 3.84 -16.06
C LEU A 5 5.25 4.83 -17.18
N THR A 6 4.46 4.73 -18.24
CA THR A 6 4.27 5.81 -19.22
C THR A 6 3.57 7.02 -18.58
N ILE A 7 3.56 8.15 -19.28
CA ILE A 7 2.93 9.38 -18.78
C ILE A 7 1.42 9.19 -18.63
N GLU A 8 0.82 8.53 -19.61
CA GLU A 8 -0.61 8.28 -19.71
C GLU A 8 -1.09 7.35 -18.60
N GLU A 9 -0.34 6.26 -18.33
CA GLU A 9 -0.64 5.34 -17.25
C GLU A 9 -0.56 6.01 -15.88
N GLU A 10 0.49 6.80 -15.65
CA GLU A 10 0.64 7.54 -14.40
C GLU A 10 -0.51 8.52 -14.18
N LEU A 11 -0.90 9.26 -15.22
CA LEU A 11 -2.01 10.21 -15.16
C LEU A 11 -3.33 9.51 -14.83
N GLN A 12 -3.62 8.39 -15.48
CA GLN A 12 -4.83 7.61 -15.24
C GLN A 12 -4.88 7.06 -13.80
N ILE A 13 -3.75 6.53 -13.31
CA ILE A 13 -3.65 6.02 -11.93
C ILE A 13 -3.85 7.16 -10.93
N ARG A 14 -3.24 8.33 -11.15
CA ARG A 14 -3.41 9.51 -10.28
C ARG A 14 -4.86 10.00 -10.23
N GLN A 15 -5.52 10.06 -11.39
CA GLN A 15 -6.94 10.42 -11.47
C GLN A 15 -7.82 9.44 -10.69
N GLN A 16 -7.58 8.14 -10.88
CA GLN A 16 -8.28 7.08 -10.15
C GLN A 16 -8.12 7.26 -8.64
N PHE A 17 -6.89 7.38 -8.14
CA PHE A 17 -6.65 7.56 -6.70
C PHE A 17 -7.25 8.85 -6.14
N HIS A 18 -7.21 9.95 -6.90
CA HIS A 18 -7.85 11.19 -6.51
C HIS A 18 -9.36 11.03 -6.33
N SER A 19 -10.03 10.32 -7.24
CA SER A 19 -11.49 10.10 -7.18
C SER A 19 -11.93 9.20 -6.02
N THR A 20 -11.07 8.27 -5.59
CA THR A 20 -11.34 7.34 -4.48
C THR A 20 -10.73 7.76 -3.15
N TRP A 21 -10.10 8.94 -3.09
CA TRP A 21 -9.33 9.36 -1.93
C TRP A 21 -10.22 9.56 -0.71
N ARG A 22 -9.79 8.99 0.42
CA ARG A 22 -10.39 9.19 1.73
C ARG A 22 -9.29 9.36 2.76
N TRP A 23 -9.40 10.38 3.60
CA TRP A 23 -8.36 10.76 4.57
C TRP A 23 -8.01 9.59 5.50
N ASN A 24 -6.74 9.19 5.55
CA ASN A 24 -6.20 8.11 6.40
C ASN A 24 -6.95 6.77 6.26
N LYS A 25 -7.55 6.50 5.10
CA LYS A 25 -8.32 5.26 4.81
C LYS A 25 -7.62 4.34 3.83
N GLN A 26 -6.30 4.44 3.74
CA GLN A 26 -5.46 3.57 2.93
C GLN A 26 -4.74 2.58 3.81
N VAL A 27 -4.61 1.37 3.32
CA VAL A 27 -3.90 0.30 4.01
C VAL A 27 -2.91 -0.35 3.06
N MET A 28 -1.69 -0.55 3.56
CA MET A 28 -0.63 -1.30 2.91
C MET A 28 -0.45 -2.64 3.60
N TRP A 29 0.26 -3.56 2.95
CA TRP A 29 0.49 -4.88 3.52
C TRP A 29 1.74 -5.52 2.95
N SER A 30 2.38 -6.35 3.77
CA SER A 30 3.55 -7.14 3.38
C SER A 30 3.60 -8.42 4.18
N GLY A 31 4.12 -9.50 3.58
CA GLY A 31 4.32 -10.78 4.28
C GLY A 31 3.06 -11.56 4.67
N ILE A 32 1.86 -11.03 4.48
CA ILE A 32 0.59 -11.75 4.70
C ILE A 32 -0.09 -12.13 3.37
N PRO A 33 -0.94 -13.17 3.34
CA PRO A 33 -1.72 -13.49 2.14
C PRO A 33 -2.70 -12.36 1.81
N ARG A 34 -2.82 -12.04 0.51
CA ARG A 34 -3.70 -10.97 0.01
C ARG A 34 -5.13 -11.03 0.55
N LYS A 35 -5.68 -12.25 0.73
CA LYS A 35 -7.04 -12.45 1.24
C LYS A 35 -7.21 -11.82 2.64
N TYR A 36 -6.29 -12.09 3.57
CA TYR A 36 -6.34 -11.51 4.91
C TYR A 36 -6.23 -9.99 4.88
N ALA A 37 -5.34 -9.45 4.03
CA ALA A 37 -5.21 -8.01 3.87
C ALA A 37 -6.49 -7.36 3.37
N GLN A 38 -7.13 -7.95 2.36
CA GLN A 38 -8.37 -7.43 1.79
C GLN A 38 -9.54 -7.57 2.77
N ASP A 39 -9.73 -8.74 3.38
CA ASP A 39 -10.81 -8.98 4.34
C ASP A 39 -10.70 -8.02 5.55
N TRP A 40 -9.49 -7.75 6.03
CA TRP A 40 -9.25 -6.79 7.11
C TRP A 40 -9.60 -5.35 6.69
N ALA A 41 -9.22 -4.96 5.47
CA ALA A 41 -9.48 -3.64 4.92
C ALA A 41 -10.98 -3.39 4.71
N ASP A 42 -11.68 -4.37 4.13
CA ASP A 42 -13.11 -4.29 3.82
C ASP A 42 -13.94 -4.12 5.09
N LYS A 43 -13.63 -4.90 6.15
CA LYS A 43 -14.30 -4.79 7.47
C LYS A 43 -14.14 -3.42 8.13
N ARG A 44 -13.12 -2.64 7.74
CA ARG A 44 -12.78 -1.33 8.33
C ARG A 44 -13.02 -0.17 7.38
N ASP A 45 -13.63 -0.45 6.23
CA ASP A 45 -13.93 0.54 5.21
C ASP A 45 -12.63 1.28 4.80
N MET A 46 -11.58 0.49 4.54
CA MET A 46 -10.25 0.94 4.12
C MET A 46 -9.90 0.38 2.73
N ALA A 47 -9.01 1.08 2.02
CA ALA A 47 -8.63 0.74 0.67
C ALA A 47 -7.20 0.20 0.60
N THR A 48 -7.05 -1.04 0.14
CA THR A 48 -5.77 -1.58 -0.37
C THR A 48 -5.42 -0.92 -1.72
N LEU A 49 -4.18 -1.08 -2.20
CA LEU A 49 -3.81 -0.68 -3.58
C LEU A 49 -4.80 -1.23 -4.62
N THR A 50 -5.20 -2.50 -4.50
CA THR A 50 -6.13 -3.11 -5.46
C THR A 50 -7.50 -2.45 -5.40
N THR A 51 -7.97 -2.10 -4.20
CA THR A 51 -9.25 -1.41 -4.00
C THR A 51 -9.20 0.00 -4.59
N ALA A 52 -8.15 0.76 -4.30
CA ALA A 52 -7.98 2.13 -4.80
C ALA A 52 -7.85 2.17 -6.33
N MET A 53 -7.18 1.19 -6.93
CA MET A 53 -7.06 1.07 -8.38
C MET A 53 -8.39 0.75 -9.07
N GLY A 54 -9.36 0.16 -8.35
CA GLY A 54 -10.72 -0.07 -8.83
C GLY A 54 -10.78 -0.69 -10.24
N PRO A 55 -11.42 -0.03 -11.22
CA PRO A 55 -11.57 -0.55 -12.58
C PRO A 55 -10.26 -0.87 -13.32
N LEU A 56 -9.13 -0.28 -12.90
CA LEU A 56 -7.82 -0.56 -13.48
C LEU A 56 -7.29 -1.96 -13.10
N MET A 57 -7.88 -2.61 -12.10
CA MET A 57 -7.51 -3.95 -11.61
C MET A 57 -8.53 -5.05 -11.95
N THR A 58 -9.68 -4.69 -12.53
CA THR A 58 -10.75 -5.65 -12.90
C THR A 58 -10.50 -6.20 -14.31
N PRO A 59 -10.15 -7.49 -14.49
CA PRO A 59 -9.70 -8.02 -15.79
C PRO A 59 -10.73 -7.91 -16.93
N GLU A 60 -12.01 -7.80 -16.61
CA GLU A 60 -13.13 -7.66 -17.55
C GLU A 60 -13.39 -6.20 -17.93
N HIS A 61 -12.85 -5.25 -17.16
CA HIS A 61 -13.09 -3.83 -17.38
C HIS A 61 -12.19 -3.30 -18.50
N PRO A 62 -12.69 -2.48 -19.44
CA PRO A 62 -11.92 -1.99 -20.59
C PRO A 62 -10.70 -1.14 -20.20
N LEU A 63 -10.70 -0.55 -19.01
CA LEU A 63 -9.56 0.22 -18.49
C LEU A 63 -8.44 -0.65 -17.89
N CYS A 64 -8.67 -1.95 -17.68
CA CYS A 64 -7.65 -2.82 -17.12
C CYS A 64 -6.65 -3.25 -18.19
N LEU A 65 -5.41 -2.77 -18.08
CA LEU A 65 -4.35 -3.06 -19.04
C LEU A 65 -3.77 -4.48 -18.94
N ARG A 66 -4.25 -5.31 -18.00
CA ARG A 66 -3.66 -6.63 -17.72
C ARG A 66 -3.58 -7.53 -18.94
N ARG A 67 -4.63 -7.55 -19.77
CA ARG A 67 -4.69 -8.37 -21.00
C ARG A 67 -3.83 -7.81 -22.14
N HIS A 68 -3.47 -6.53 -22.06
CA HIS A 68 -2.66 -5.82 -23.06
C HIS A 68 -1.18 -5.75 -22.70
N LYS A 69 -0.76 -6.40 -21.61
CA LYS A 69 0.62 -6.38 -21.12
C LYS A 69 1.17 -7.79 -20.97
N SER A 70 2.46 -7.94 -21.25
CA SER A 70 3.20 -9.13 -20.86
C SER A 70 3.24 -9.26 -19.33
N SER A 71 3.56 -10.45 -18.81
CA SER A 71 3.72 -10.66 -17.36
C SER A 71 4.73 -9.67 -16.74
N VAL A 72 5.87 -9.45 -17.42
CA VAL A 72 6.88 -8.47 -16.99
C VAL A 72 6.34 -7.04 -17.06
N GLY A 73 5.61 -6.69 -18.14
CA GLY A 73 5.00 -5.38 -18.28
C GLY A 73 3.94 -5.09 -17.23
N TRP A 74 3.12 -6.08 -16.87
CA TRP A 74 2.14 -5.99 -15.79
C TRP A 74 2.82 -5.83 -14.44
N SER A 75 3.88 -6.59 -14.16
CA SER A 75 4.66 -6.44 -12.94
C SER A 75 5.25 -5.02 -12.80
N LYS A 76 5.82 -4.47 -13.88
CA LYS A 76 6.29 -3.07 -13.91
C LYS A 76 5.14 -2.08 -13.66
N TYR A 77 3.99 -2.29 -14.31
CA TYR A 77 2.80 -1.45 -14.11
C TYR A 77 2.36 -1.43 -12.64
N ILE A 78 2.29 -2.60 -11.99
CA ILE A 78 1.92 -2.69 -10.56
C ILE A 78 2.95 -2.03 -9.65
N LYS A 79 4.26 -2.17 -9.93
CA LYS A 79 5.32 -1.43 -9.20
C LYS A 79 5.16 0.07 -9.33
N GLY A 80 4.81 0.54 -10.53
CA GLY A 80 4.47 1.93 -10.78
C GLY A 80 3.27 2.42 -9.99
N ALA A 81 2.16 1.68 -10.05
CA ALA A 81 0.94 1.98 -9.32
C ALA A 81 1.15 2.01 -7.80
N SER A 82 1.92 1.06 -7.27
CA SER A 82 2.37 0.98 -5.89
C SER A 82 3.15 2.24 -5.46
N ALA A 83 4.11 2.69 -6.27
CA ALA A 83 4.81 3.95 -6.00
C ALA A 83 3.86 5.15 -5.99
N VAL A 84 2.96 5.28 -6.97
CA VAL A 84 1.98 6.37 -7.03
C VAL A 84 1.02 6.33 -5.83
N PHE A 85 0.68 5.14 -5.34
CA PHE A 85 -0.17 4.95 -4.17
C PHE A 85 0.52 5.45 -2.89
N ALA A 86 1.81 5.12 -2.71
CA ALA A 86 2.60 5.64 -1.59
C ALA A 86 2.69 7.18 -1.61
N TRP A 87 2.97 7.78 -2.77
CA TRP A 87 2.92 9.25 -2.93
C TRP A 87 1.56 9.84 -2.59
N HIS A 88 0.49 9.14 -2.96
CA HIS A 88 -0.87 9.59 -2.69
C HIS A 88 -1.20 9.56 -1.19
N ILE A 89 -0.70 8.55 -0.46
CA ILE A 89 -0.86 8.40 0.99
C ILE A 89 -0.16 9.51 1.77
N LEU A 90 0.96 10.05 1.28
CA LEU A 90 1.67 11.15 1.94
C LEU A 90 0.79 12.40 2.16
N ARG A 91 -0.34 12.52 1.46
CA ARG A 91 -1.32 13.59 1.68
C ARG A 91 -2.04 13.48 3.02
N GLY A 92 -2.12 12.29 3.62
CA GLY A 92 -2.71 12.05 4.94
C GLY A 92 -1.73 12.26 6.08
N GLU A 93 -2.06 11.79 7.28
CA GLU A 93 -1.21 11.89 8.48
C GLU A 93 -0.65 10.54 8.92
N ARG A 94 -1.35 9.46 8.58
CA ARG A 94 -0.97 8.10 8.93
C ARG A 94 -1.36 7.09 7.87
N VAL A 95 -0.73 5.93 7.94
CA VAL A 95 -1.09 4.75 7.16
C VAL A 95 -0.96 3.50 8.01
N ILE A 96 -1.88 2.55 7.83
CA ILE A 96 -1.80 1.24 8.45
C ILE A 96 -1.07 0.28 7.51
N VAL A 97 -0.15 -0.51 8.07
CA VAL A 97 0.61 -1.54 7.39
C VAL A 97 0.30 -2.88 8.03
N LEU A 98 -0.32 -3.77 7.27
CA LEU A 98 -0.64 -5.12 7.72
C LEU A 98 0.55 -6.05 7.50
N SER A 99 0.90 -6.83 8.52
CA SER A 99 2.08 -7.68 8.43
C SER A 99 1.99 -8.90 9.36
N PRO A 100 2.84 -9.93 9.20
CA PRO A 100 3.08 -10.90 10.26
C PRO A 100 3.52 -10.20 11.56
N PRO A 101 3.28 -10.78 12.73
CA PRO A 101 3.80 -10.24 13.98
C PRO A 101 5.33 -10.26 14.02
N PRO A 102 5.96 -9.48 14.90
CA PRO A 102 7.35 -9.67 15.29
C PRO A 102 7.64 -11.12 15.69
N PRO A 103 8.86 -11.63 15.41
CA PRO A 103 10.02 -10.91 14.88
C PRO A 103 10.06 -10.75 13.35
N GLU A 104 9.39 -11.60 12.58
CA GLU A 104 9.57 -11.68 11.12
C GLU A 104 9.12 -10.39 10.42
N ARG A 105 7.93 -9.87 10.76
CA ARG A 105 7.23 -8.66 10.24
C ARG A 105 7.13 -8.48 8.73
N PHE A 106 8.14 -8.78 7.94
CA PHE A 106 8.15 -8.56 6.50
C PHE A 106 8.67 -9.79 5.79
N HIS A 107 8.51 -9.79 4.47
CA HIS A 107 9.05 -10.89 3.68
C HIS A 107 10.60 -10.89 3.77
N PRO A 108 11.24 -12.05 4.04
CA PRO A 108 12.69 -12.13 4.25
C PRO A 108 13.52 -11.64 3.06
N SER A 109 12.98 -11.71 1.84
CA SER A 109 13.70 -11.26 0.65
C SER A 109 13.88 -9.74 0.57
N GLY A 110 13.09 -8.94 1.28
CA GLY A 110 13.10 -7.47 1.11
C GLY A 110 12.50 -6.98 -0.22
N GLN A 111 12.04 -7.89 -1.08
CA GLN A 111 11.67 -7.56 -2.47
C GLN A 111 10.16 -7.36 -2.69
N THR A 112 9.38 -7.26 -1.61
CA THR A 112 7.97 -6.88 -1.73
C THR A 112 7.86 -5.45 -2.24
N ASN A 113 6.77 -5.12 -2.94
CA ASN A 113 6.53 -3.74 -3.35
C ASN A 113 6.53 -2.79 -2.14
N TYR A 114 5.97 -3.22 -1.01
CA TYR A 114 6.02 -2.46 0.23
C TYR A 114 7.46 -2.12 0.63
N GLN A 115 8.33 -3.12 0.82
CA GLN A 115 9.70 -2.90 1.29
C GLN A 115 10.59 -2.17 0.27
N ALA A 116 10.49 -2.53 -1.01
CA ALA A 116 11.41 -2.05 -2.04
C ALA A 116 10.99 -0.70 -2.67
N ILE A 117 9.72 -0.31 -2.52
CA ILE A 117 9.15 0.86 -3.23
C ILE A 117 8.36 1.75 -2.28
N GLU A 118 7.35 1.20 -1.59
CA GLU A 118 6.38 2.02 -0.85
C GLU A 118 6.97 2.59 0.43
N GLU A 119 7.58 1.76 1.28
CA GLU A 119 8.14 2.14 2.57
C GLU A 119 9.20 3.25 2.45
N PRO A 120 10.17 3.18 1.52
CA PRO A 120 11.11 4.28 1.31
C PRO A 120 10.40 5.61 1.03
N ILE A 121 9.37 5.63 0.17
CA ILE A 121 8.58 6.82 -0.15
C ILE A 121 7.81 7.32 1.08
N LEU A 122 7.19 6.41 1.85
CA LEU A 122 6.40 6.78 3.03
C LEU A 122 7.25 7.34 4.18
N LYS A 123 8.52 6.94 4.26
CA LYS A 123 9.48 7.41 5.25
C LYS A 123 10.16 8.71 4.86
N GLU A 124 9.93 9.21 3.65
CA GLU A 124 10.40 10.54 3.25
C GLU A 124 9.80 11.64 4.14
N GLU A 125 10.58 12.70 4.34
CA GLU A 125 10.15 13.87 5.07
C GLU A 125 9.24 14.73 4.19
N LYS A 126 8.09 15.14 4.73
CA LYS A 126 7.17 16.03 4.01
C LYS A 126 7.66 17.48 4.09
N GLU A 127 7.13 18.31 3.20
CA GLU A 127 7.29 19.77 3.30
C GLU A 127 6.90 20.25 4.72
N GLY A 128 7.78 21.03 5.35
CA GLY A 128 7.59 21.51 6.73
C GLY A 128 8.05 20.55 7.83
N GLY A 129 8.73 19.46 7.49
CA GLY A 129 9.36 18.54 8.45
C GLY A 129 8.42 17.54 9.11
N ALA A 130 7.15 17.51 8.68
CA ALA A 130 6.19 16.51 9.14
C ALA A 130 6.54 15.13 8.58
N ARG A 131 6.40 14.08 9.39
CA ARG A 131 6.58 12.69 8.96
C ARG A 131 5.25 11.95 9.01
N LEU A 132 5.01 11.09 8.02
CA LEU A 132 3.86 10.19 8.05
C LEU A 132 4.03 9.19 9.20
N ARG A 133 2.97 8.94 9.97
CA ARG A 133 2.96 7.84 10.95
C ARG A 133 2.65 6.51 10.27
N LEU A 134 3.51 5.52 10.47
CA LEU A 134 3.27 4.16 10.01
C LEU A 134 2.86 3.34 11.23
N GLU A 135 1.64 2.84 11.18
CA GLU A 135 1.01 2.03 12.22
C GLU A 135 0.96 0.58 11.74
N MET A 136 1.35 -0.36 12.59
CA MET A 136 1.41 -1.79 12.27
C MET A 136 0.19 -2.50 12.85
N VAL A 137 -0.35 -3.46 12.11
CA VAL A 137 -1.40 -4.37 12.56
C VAL A 137 -1.10 -5.79 12.10
N HIS A 138 -1.41 -6.77 12.94
CA HIS A 138 -1.15 -8.19 12.68
C HIS A 138 -2.45 -8.98 12.55
N PRO A 139 -3.14 -8.92 11.40
CA PRO A 139 -4.48 -9.48 11.23
C PRO A 139 -4.56 -11.01 11.27
N ILE A 140 -3.40 -11.69 11.31
CA ILE A 140 -3.32 -13.16 11.38
C ILE A 140 -3.22 -13.68 12.83
N VAL A 141 -3.16 -12.78 13.82
CA VAL A 141 -3.08 -13.14 15.24
C VAL A 141 -4.48 -13.03 15.85
N GLU A 142 -5.05 -14.19 16.20
CA GLU A 142 -6.39 -14.26 16.78
C GLU A 142 -6.46 -13.50 18.12
N GLY A 143 -7.47 -12.65 18.26
CA GLY A 143 -7.67 -11.78 19.44
C GLY A 143 -6.84 -10.49 19.44
N ALA A 144 -5.91 -10.31 18.50
CA ALA A 144 -5.09 -9.12 18.34
C ALA A 144 -5.16 -8.52 16.92
N GLU A 145 -6.21 -8.85 16.16
CA GLU A 145 -6.37 -8.46 14.76
C GLU A 145 -6.50 -6.94 14.57
N ASP A 146 -6.82 -6.22 15.65
CA ASP A 146 -6.99 -4.77 15.72
C ASP A 146 -5.95 -4.07 16.58
N PHE A 147 -5.00 -4.83 17.14
CA PHE A 147 -3.94 -4.20 17.92
C PHE A 147 -3.05 -3.38 16.99
N ILE A 148 -2.91 -2.10 17.35
CA ILE A 148 -2.17 -1.10 16.58
C ILE A 148 -1.03 -0.57 17.44
N TYR A 149 0.16 -0.53 16.87
CA TYR A 149 1.30 0.20 17.43
C TYR A 149 2.05 0.95 16.34
N GLN A 150 2.77 2.00 16.71
CA GLN A 150 3.52 2.79 15.77
C GLN A 150 4.89 2.15 15.48
N MET A 151 5.29 2.08 14.21
CA MET A 151 6.65 1.67 13.81
C MET A 151 7.51 2.86 13.37
N TRP A 152 6.89 3.91 12.81
CA TRP A 152 7.59 5.11 12.35
C TRP A 152 6.73 6.35 12.61
N PRO A 153 7.30 7.52 12.96
CA PRO A 153 8.73 7.78 13.16
C PRO A 153 9.28 7.38 14.54
N VAL A 154 8.41 7.07 15.50
CA VAL A 154 8.81 6.52 16.80
C VAL A 154 8.45 5.05 16.82
N ASP A 155 9.46 4.19 16.97
CA ASP A 155 9.27 2.74 17.02
C ASP A 155 8.75 2.33 18.40
N GLN A 156 7.53 1.80 18.43
CA GLN A 156 6.84 1.27 19.60
C GLN A 156 6.61 -0.24 19.48
N THR A 157 7.42 -0.95 18.70
CA THR A 157 7.31 -2.41 18.53
C THR A 157 7.42 -3.16 19.86
N ASN A 158 8.04 -2.58 20.89
CA ASN A 158 8.11 -3.15 22.24
C ASN A 158 6.76 -3.19 23.00
N THR A 159 5.71 -2.57 22.44
CA THR A 159 4.36 -2.62 23.01
C THR A 159 3.53 -3.79 22.50
N TRP A 160 3.99 -4.46 21.45
CA TRP A 160 3.48 -5.75 20.98
C TRP A 160 3.96 -6.88 21.89
#